data_AF-A0A7X4GN43-F1
#
_entry.id   AF-A0A7X4GN43-F1
#
_cell.length_a   1.000
_cell.length_b   1.000
_cell.length_c   1.000
_cell.angle_alpha   90.00
_cell.angle_beta   90.00
_cell.angle_gamma   90.00
#
_symmetry.space_group_name_H-M   'P 1'
#
loop_
_entity.id
_entity.type
_entity.pdbx_description
1 polymer ?
#
loop_
_entity_poly.entity_id
_entity_poly.type
_entity_poly.pdbx_seq_one_letter_code
_entity_poly.pdbx_strand_id
1 'polypeptide(L)'
;MHPTELQLIQLAQQVGSMAQQAALAYEQAQAALQLERLFTLDSIATEEGTRQALETVDRLTELHQAHQQIFAKFVTAAMQQLTGAIAMLPPEKACEYEQGFIPSLNSTLSSQAEFFANRDRWIRAVREMFDIVDENRDVISVEEGQLLFHDEEVIDRYEAAQQVINDIHEYEVAHMKEKLARAMASSAYLAALEKGATQ
;
A
#
# COMPACT_ATOMS: atom_id res chain seq x y z
N MET A 1 -29.22 0.28 -23.86
CA MET A 1 -28.57 0.52 -22.55
C MET A 1 -29.52 1.34 -21.71
N HIS A 2 -29.93 0.86 -20.54
CA HIS A 2 -30.88 1.54 -19.67
C HIS A 2 -30.22 2.80 -19.05
N PRO A 3 -30.94 3.92 -18.84
CA PRO A 3 -30.36 5.14 -18.26
C PRO A 3 -29.60 4.91 -16.94
N THR A 4 -30.08 3.97 -16.11
CA THR A 4 -29.45 3.57 -14.84
C THR A 4 -28.13 2.81 -15.04
N GLU A 5 -28.00 2.01 -16.08
CA GLU A 5 -26.73 1.32 -16.41
C GLU A 5 -25.66 2.33 -16.85
N LEU A 6 -26.07 3.34 -17.63
CA LEU A 6 -25.17 4.42 -18.05
C LEU A 6 -24.69 5.24 -16.84
N GLN A 7 -25.56 5.54 -15.88
CA GLN A 7 -25.20 6.22 -14.63
C GLN A 7 -24.21 5.39 -13.79
N LEU A 8 -24.40 4.07 -13.69
CA LEU A 8 -23.48 3.18 -12.99
C LEU A 8 -22.09 3.18 -13.65
N ILE A 9 -22.02 3.11 -14.98
CA ILE A 9 -20.76 3.16 -15.73
C ILE A 9 -20.04 4.50 -15.53
N GLN A 10 -20.76 5.62 -15.63
CA GLN A 10 -20.20 6.95 -15.42
C GLN A 10 -19.66 7.12 -13.99
N LEU A 11 -20.41 6.63 -13.00
CA LEU A 11 -19.97 6.62 -11.61
C LEU A 11 -18.71 5.78 -11.43
N ALA A 12 -18.68 4.56 -11.97
CA ALA A 12 -17.50 3.69 -11.89
C ALA A 12 -16.26 4.31 -12.55
N GLN A 13 -16.43 5.02 -13.67
CA GLN A 13 -15.34 5.74 -14.35
C GLN A 13 -14.81 6.92 -13.52
N GLN A 14 -15.70 7.72 -12.95
CA GLN A 14 -15.30 8.82 -12.06
C GLN A 14 -14.56 8.30 -10.83
N VAL A 15 -15.08 7.24 -10.23
CA VAL A 15 -14.46 6.59 -9.08
C VAL A 15 -13.07 6.05 -9.44
N GLY A 16 -12.96 5.31 -10.55
CA GLY A 16 -11.67 4.79 -11.02
C GLY A 16 -10.64 5.88 -11.28
N SER A 17 -11.05 6.99 -11.92
CA SER A 17 -10.15 8.11 -12.22
C SER A 17 -9.64 8.81 -10.97
N MET A 18 -10.50 9.08 -9.98
CA MET A 18 -10.09 9.70 -8.72
C MET A 18 -9.15 8.80 -7.91
N ALA A 19 -9.44 7.50 -7.84
CA ALA A 19 -8.57 6.54 -7.17
C ALA A 19 -7.18 6.48 -7.82
N GLN A 20 -7.13 6.49 -9.15
CA GLN A 20 -5.87 6.51 -9.89
C GLN A 20 -5.06 7.79 -9.63
N GLN A 21 -5.72 8.95 -9.59
CA GLN A 21 -5.06 10.22 -9.29
C GLN A 21 -4.50 10.24 -7.86
N ALA A 22 -5.27 9.74 -6.88
CA ALA A 22 -4.82 9.65 -5.49
C ALA A 22 -3.60 8.72 -5.35
N ALA A 23 -3.63 7.56 -6.01
CA ALA A 23 -2.51 6.63 -6.03
C ALA A 23 -1.25 7.24 -6.65
N LEU A 24 -1.37 7.89 -7.82
CA LEU A 24 -0.25 8.57 -8.48
C LEU A 24 0.34 9.70 -7.61
N ALA A 25 -0.52 10.50 -6.98
CA ALA A 25 -0.07 11.56 -6.08
C ALA A 25 0.69 11.00 -4.87
N TYR A 26 0.19 9.90 -4.29
CA TYR A 26 0.86 9.21 -3.20
C TYR A 26 2.21 8.63 -3.63
N GLU A 27 2.29 7.95 -4.77
CA GLU A 27 3.54 7.39 -5.32
C GLU A 27 4.58 8.48 -5.58
N GLN A 28 4.18 9.61 -6.18
CA GLN A 28 5.06 10.74 -6.45
C GLN A 28 5.59 11.37 -5.15
N ALA A 29 4.71 11.58 -4.17
CA ALA A 29 5.10 12.13 -2.88
C ALA A 29 6.02 11.16 -2.12
N GLN A 30 5.76 9.86 -2.18
CA GLN A 30 6.61 8.84 -1.56
C GLN A 30 7.99 8.77 -2.24
N ALA A 31 8.05 8.84 -3.56
CA ALA A 31 9.32 8.86 -4.30
C ALA A 31 10.18 10.08 -3.93
N ALA A 32 9.55 11.23 -3.65
CA ALA A 32 10.24 12.44 -3.21
C ALA A 32 10.92 12.29 -1.83
N LEU A 33 10.47 11.34 -0.99
CA LEU A 33 11.07 11.06 0.31
C LEU A 33 12.37 10.25 0.22
N GLN A 34 12.68 9.66 -0.95
CA GLN A 34 13.93 8.92 -1.18
C GLN A 34 14.22 7.89 -0.07
N LEU A 35 13.24 7.02 0.20
CA LEU A 35 13.26 6.07 1.32
C LEU A 35 14.47 5.12 1.29
N GLU A 36 15.10 4.92 0.13
CA GLU A 36 16.34 4.17 -0.02
C GLU A 36 17.50 4.76 0.79
N ARG A 37 17.46 6.07 1.09
CA ARG A 37 18.49 6.74 1.89
C ARG A 37 18.42 6.38 3.37
N LEU A 38 17.26 5.96 3.88
CA LEU A 38 17.08 5.56 5.27
C LEU A 38 18.03 4.40 5.64
N PHE A 39 18.25 3.47 4.72
CA PHE A 39 19.04 2.27 4.97
C PHE A 39 20.54 2.44 4.63
N THR A 40 21.06 3.66 4.75
CA THR A 40 22.48 3.97 4.57
C THR A 40 23.20 4.03 5.92
N LEU A 41 24.50 3.72 5.93
CA LEU A 41 25.30 3.80 7.16
C LEU A 41 25.27 5.20 7.76
N ASP A 42 25.35 6.26 6.94
CA ASP A 42 25.28 7.66 7.39
C ASP A 42 24.02 7.97 8.20
N SER A 43 22.89 7.34 7.86
CA SER A 43 21.60 7.54 8.54
C SER A 43 21.59 6.98 9.97
N ILE A 44 22.53 6.12 10.32
CA ILE A 44 22.58 5.43 11.61
C ILE A 44 23.85 5.83 12.39
N ALA A 45 24.96 6.00 11.69
CA ALA A 45 26.28 6.29 12.26
C ALA A 45 26.40 7.69 12.87
N THR A 46 25.52 8.63 12.52
CA THR A 46 25.59 10.02 12.99
C THR A 46 24.27 10.46 13.60
N GLU A 47 24.34 11.30 14.64
CA GLU A 47 23.16 11.95 15.25
C GLU A 47 22.33 12.68 14.21
N GLU A 48 22.99 13.47 13.37
CA GLU A 48 22.32 14.23 12.32
C GLU A 48 21.66 13.32 11.28
N GLY A 49 22.31 12.23 10.87
CA GLY A 49 21.75 11.26 9.95
C GLY A 49 20.50 10.58 10.49
N THR A 50 20.53 10.15 11.76
CA THR A 50 19.37 9.52 12.41
C THR A 50 18.22 10.50 12.60
N ARG A 51 18.53 11.75 12.97
CA ARG A 51 17.54 12.82 13.06
C ARG A 51 16.86 13.05 11.70
N GLN A 52 17.62 13.15 10.61
CA GLN A 52 17.07 13.29 9.26
C GLN A 52 16.26 12.07 8.82
N ALA A 53 16.67 10.87 9.22
CA ALA A 53 15.94 9.64 8.95
C ALA A 53 14.58 9.64 9.68
N LEU A 54 14.56 9.97 10.97
CA LEU A 54 13.33 10.12 11.76
C LEU A 54 12.39 11.17 11.16
N GLU A 55 12.90 12.34 10.77
CA GLU A 55 12.10 13.36 10.07
C GLU A 55 11.49 12.85 8.75
N THR A 56 12.23 12.01 8.02
CA THR A 56 11.74 11.40 6.78
C THR A 56 10.63 10.39 7.08
N VAL A 57 10.77 9.62 8.16
CA VAL A 57 9.74 8.67 8.63
C VAL A 57 8.49 9.40 9.14
N ASP A 58 8.64 10.55 9.81
CA ASP A 58 7.53 11.44 10.19
C ASP A 58 6.75 11.89 8.94
N ARG A 59 7.45 12.42 7.93
CA ARG A 59 6.80 12.85 6.67
C ARG A 59 6.12 11.70 5.94
N LEU A 60 6.72 10.51 5.95
CA LEU A 60 6.09 9.31 5.39
C LEU A 60 4.82 8.95 6.16
N THR A 61 4.85 9.04 7.49
CA THR A 61 3.69 8.79 8.36
C THR A 61 2.54 9.74 8.00
N GLU A 62 2.81 11.03 7.91
CA GLU A 62 1.82 12.05 7.53
C GLU A 62 1.24 11.79 6.15
N LEU A 63 2.11 11.51 5.16
CA LEU A 63 1.70 11.19 3.80
C LEU A 63 0.79 9.96 3.76
N HIS A 64 1.17 8.91 4.48
CA HIS A 64 0.43 7.66 4.54
C HIS A 64 -0.96 7.84 5.17
N GLN A 65 -1.02 8.54 6.30
CA GLN A 65 -2.27 8.86 6.98
C GLN A 65 -3.18 9.74 6.10
N ALA A 66 -2.64 10.73 5.42
CA ALA A 66 -3.40 11.57 4.50
C ALA A 66 -4.01 10.75 3.36
N HIS A 67 -3.22 9.85 2.75
CA HIS A 67 -3.71 8.98 1.69
C HIS A 67 -4.79 8.00 2.20
N GLN A 68 -4.60 7.41 3.37
CA GLN A 68 -5.59 6.53 4.01
C GLN A 68 -6.90 7.27 4.30
N GLN A 69 -6.84 8.51 4.77
CA GLN A 69 -8.04 9.34 5.02
C GLN A 69 -8.78 9.69 3.73
N ILE A 70 -8.05 10.05 2.67
CA ILE A 70 -8.64 10.31 1.34
C ILE A 70 -9.34 9.04 0.86
N PHE A 71 -8.65 7.90 0.92
CA PHE A 71 -9.19 6.62 0.50
C PHE A 71 -10.43 6.22 1.30
N ALA A 72 -10.40 6.32 2.63
CA ALA A 72 -11.54 5.97 3.49
C ALA A 72 -12.78 6.81 3.19
N LYS A 73 -12.62 8.13 3.05
CA LYS A 73 -13.72 9.05 2.68
C LYS A 73 -14.26 8.71 1.29
N PHE A 74 -13.36 8.51 0.35
CA PHE A 74 -13.69 8.24 -1.04
C PHE A 74 -14.41 6.90 -1.21
N VAL A 75 -13.89 5.81 -0.64
CA VAL A 75 -14.52 4.49 -0.68
C VAL A 75 -15.89 4.51 -0.06
N THR A 76 -16.05 5.16 1.09
CA THR A 76 -17.36 5.26 1.76
C THR A 76 -18.39 5.93 0.86
N ALA A 77 -18.03 7.07 0.26
CA ALA A 77 -18.93 7.80 -0.64
C ALA A 77 -19.22 7.03 -1.94
N ALA A 78 -18.18 6.45 -2.55
CA ALA A 78 -18.32 5.65 -3.77
C ALA A 78 -19.20 4.41 -3.54
N MET A 79 -19.05 3.73 -2.39
CA MET A 79 -19.85 2.57 -2.03
C MET A 79 -21.31 2.92 -1.80
N GLN A 80 -21.61 4.01 -1.10
CA GLN A 80 -22.99 4.48 -0.94
C GLN A 80 -23.65 4.76 -2.30
N GLN A 81 -22.92 5.41 -3.21
CA GLN A 81 -23.43 5.72 -4.55
C GLN A 81 -23.60 4.46 -5.42
N LEU A 82 -22.65 3.51 -5.36
CA LEU A 82 -22.73 2.24 -6.09
C LEU A 82 -23.87 1.36 -5.57
N THR A 83 -24.03 1.22 -4.25
CA THR A 83 -25.14 0.46 -3.66
C THR A 83 -26.48 1.10 -4.00
N GLY A 84 -26.59 2.43 -3.93
CA GLY A 84 -27.79 3.15 -4.33
C GLY A 84 -28.14 2.95 -5.81
N ALA A 85 -27.14 2.98 -6.69
CA ALA A 85 -27.33 2.75 -8.12
C ALA A 85 -27.75 1.29 -8.43
N ILE A 86 -27.15 0.30 -7.75
CA ILE A 86 -27.53 -1.12 -7.88
C ILE A 86 -28.98 -1.35 -7.43
N ALA A 87 -29.41 -0.72 -6.34
CA ALA A 87 -30.79 -0.83 -5.84
C ALA A 87 -31.86 -0.26 -6.80
N MET A 88 -31.47 0.58 -7.74
CA MET A 88 -32.36 1.12 -8.79
C MET A 88 -32.39 0.26 -10.07
N LEU A 89 -31.59 -0.80 -10.15
CA LEU A 89 -31.61 -1.72 -11.30
C LEU A 89 -32.81 -2.68 -11.21
N PRO A 90 -33.29 -3.21 -12.36
CA PRO A 90 -34.22 -4.33 -12.36
C PRO A 90 -33.68 -5.52 -11.55
N PRO A 91 -34.53 -6.31 -10.85
CA PRO A 91 -34.09 -7.35 -9.91
C PRO A 91 -33.13 -8.38 -10.51
N GLU A 92 -33.35 -8.75 -11.77
CA GLU A 92 -32.51 -9.70 -12.51
C GLU A 92 -31.09 -9.15 -12.71
N LYS A 93 -30.96 -7.85 -12.98
CA LYS A 93 -29.67 -7.18 -13.14
C LYS A 93 -29.01 -6.91 -11.80
N ALA A 94 -29.76 -6.50 -10.78
CA ALA A 94 -29.23 -6.33 -9.42
C ALA A 94 -28.58 -7.62 -8.90
N CYS A 95 -29.22 -8.77 -9.11
CA CYS A 95 -28.69 -10.08 -8.74
C CYS A 95 -27.36 -10.42 -9.46
N GLU A 96 -27.23 -10.12 -10.76
CA GLU A 96 -25.97 -10.29 -11.50
C GLU A 96 -24.83 -9.45 -10.90
N TYR A 97 -25.10 -8.19 -10.53
CA TYR A 97 -24.10 -7.32 -9.91
C TYR A 97 -23.75 -7.74 -8.47
N GLU A 98 -24.73 -8.21 -7.70
CA GLU A 98 -24.51 -8.75 -6.35
C GLU A 98 -23.64 -10.01 -6.34
N GLN A 99 -23.79 -10.88 -7.35
CA GLN A 99 -23.03 -12.13 -7.44
C GLN A 99 -21.64 -11.96 -8.06
N GLY A 100 -21.42 -10.97 -8.93
CA GLY A 100 -20.14 -10.77 -9.63
C GLY A 100 -19.35 -9.55 -9.14
N PHE A 101 -19.95 -8.36 -9.21
CA PHE A 101 -19.26 -7.10 -9.00
C PHE A 101 -18.95 -6.84 -7.52
N ILE A 102 -19.91 -7.07 -6.62
CA ILE A 102 -19.74 -6.82 -5.18
C ILE A 102 -18.59 -7.67 -4.57
N PRO A 103 -18.49 -8.99 -4.82
CA PRO A 103 -17.38 -9.78 -4.31
C PRO A 103 -16.01 -9.31 -4.81
N SER A 104 -15.89 -8.94 -6.09
CA SER A 104 -14.64 -8.41 -6.66
C SER A 104 -14.25 -7.08 -6.03
N LEU A 105 -15.24 -6.21 -5.79
CA LEU A 105 -15.02 -4.92 -5.16
C LEU A 105 -14.58 -5.11 -3.70
N ASN A 106 -15.27 -5.96 -2.95
CA ASN A 106 -14.90 -6.28 -1.56
C ASN A 106 -13.49 -6.86 -1.46
N SER A 107 -13.12 -7.76 -2.39
CA SER A 107 -11.75 -8.30 -2.45
C SER A 107 -10.71 -7.19 -2.67
N THR A 108 -10.98 -6.24 -3.57
CA THR A 108 -10.10 -5.10 -3.84
C THR A 108 -9.96 -4.17 -2.63
N LEU A 109 -11.08 -3.86 -1.96
CA LEU A 109 -11.07 -3.06 -0.73
C LEU A 109 -10.30 -3.73 0.41
N SER A 110 -10.47 -5.04 0.58
CA SER A 110 -9.72 -5.83 1.57
C SER A 110 -8.22 -5.81 1.29
N SER A 111 -7.80 -6.04 0.04
CA SER A 111 -6.38 -5.94 -0.34
C SER A 111 -5.81 -4.54 -0.10
N GLN A 112 -6.59 -3.49 -0.36
CA GLN A 112 -6.14 -2.12 -0.11
C GLN A 112 -6.03 -1.82 1.39
N ALA A 113 -6.96 -2.31 2.22
CA ALA A 113 -6.88 -2.20 3.67
C ALA A 113 -5.65 -2.95 4.23
N GLU A 114 -5.34 -4.13 3.69
CA GLU A 114 -4.16 -4.90 4.03
C GLU A 114 -2.86 -4.16 3.66
N PHE A 115 -2.82 -3.51 2.49
CA PHE A 115 -1.70 -2.63 2.12
C PHE A 115 -1.47 -1.52 3.14
N PHE A 116 -2.53 -0.81 3.57
CA PHE A 116 -2.40 0.25 4.59
C PHE A 116 -1.88 -0.32 5.91
N ALA A 117 -2.44 -1.44 6.38
CA ALA A 117 -2.01 -2.08 7.63
C ALA A 117 -0.54 -2.52 7.59
N ASN A 118 -0.09 -3.11 6.47
CA ASN A 118 1.30 -3.51 6.32
C ASN A 118 2.23 -2.30 6.22
N ARG A 119 1.84 -1.23 5.52
CA ARG A 119 2.65 -0.02 5.43
C ARG A 119 2.75 0.70 6.79
N ASP A 120 1.69 0.72 7.59
CA ASP A 120 1.73 1.22 8.98
C ASP A 120 2.73 0.44 9.85
N ARG A 121 2.72 -0.90 9.74
CA ARG A 121 3.67 -1.76 10.46
C ARG A 121 5.10 -1.50 10.02
N TRP A 122 5.33 -1.32 8.72
CA TRP A 122 6.64 -1.00 8.16
C TRP A 122 7.15 0.34 8.69
N ILE A 123 6.31 1.39 8.64
CA ILE A 123 6.66 2.74 9.13
C ILE A 123 7.04 2.69 10.61
N ARG A 124 6.26 1.97 11.43
CA ARG A 124 6.54 1.81 12.86
C ARG A 124 7.86 1.08 13.10
N ALA A 125 8.13 -0.01 12.38
CA ALA A 125 9.37 -0.76 12.52
C ALA A 125 10.60 0.07 12.10
N VAL A 126 10.49 0.83 11.02
CA VAL A 126 11.58 1.72 10.58
C VAL A 126 11.84 2.82 11.60
N ARG A 127 10.78 3.44 12.15
CA ARG A 127 10.93 4.40 13.26
C ARG A 127 11.64 3.76 14.43
N GLU A 128 11.16 2.60 14.86
CA GLU A 128 11.69 1.87 16.01
C GLU A 128 13.21 1.60 15.84
N MET A 129 13.66 1.20 14.66
CA MET A 129 15.10 1.03 14.39
C MET A 129 15.91 2.30 14.64
N PHE A 130 15.41 3.46 14.21
CA PHE A 130 16.11 4.73 14.41
C PHE A 130 15.99 5.25 15.84
N ASP A 131 14.85 5.05 16.50
CA ASP A 131 14.68 5.41 17.92
C ASP A 131 15.65 4.59 18.78
N ILE A 132 15.82 3.28 18.52
CA ILE A 132 16.82 2.44 19.20
C ILE A 132 18.22 3.01 19.04
N VAL A 133 18.58 3.38 17.80
CA VAL A 133 19.90 3.92 17.50
C VAL A 133 20.13 5.24 18.22
N ASP A 134 19.12 6.12 18.25
CA ASP A 134 19.23 7.43 18.87
C ASP A 134 19.29 7.35 20.39
N GLU A 135 18.50 6.46 20.99
CA GLU A 135 18.43 6.26 22.45
C GLU A 135 19.65 5.53 23.02
N ASN A 136 20.36 4.73 22.23
CA ASN A 136 21.39 3.79 22.71
C ASN A 136 22.78 4.01 22.06
N ARG A 137 23.08 5.24 21.63
CA ARG A 137 24.37 5.57 20.96
C ARG A 137 25.60 5.25 21.79
N ASP A 138 25.48 5.27 23.11
CA ASP A 138 26.58 4.97 24.04
C ASP A 138 26.97 3.48 24.03
N VAL A 139 26.08 2.60 23.60
CA VAL A 139 26.30 1.16 23.47
C VAL A 139 26.29 0.67 22.02
N ILE A 140 26.39 1.59 21.05
CA ILE A 140 26.49 1.29 19.62
C ILE A 140 27.77 1.91 19.05
N SER A 141 28.63 1.10 18.43
CA SER A 141 29.79 1.59 17.68
C SER A 141 29.66 1.32 16.18
N VAL A 142 30.40 2.08 15.39
CA VAL A 142 30.53 1.85 13.94
C VAL A 142 31.97 1.49 13.64
N GLU A 143 32.19 0.24 13.23
CA GLU A 143 33.53 -0.31 12.96
C GLU A 143 33.52 -0.99 11.59
N GLU A 144 34.54 -0.71 10.77
CA GLU A 144 34.68 -1.26 9.41
C GLU A 144 33.43 -1.08 8.51
N GLY A 145 32.61 -0.06 8.78
CA GLY A 145 31.38 0.21 8.04
C GLY A 145 30.18 -0.63 8.49
N GLN A 146 30.26 -1.28 9.65
CA GLN A 146 29.20 -2.08 10.26
C GLN A 146 28.76 -1.45 11.58
N LEU A 147 27.48 -1.62 11.91
CA LEU A 147 26.98 -1.32 13.25
C LEU A 147 27.33 -2.48 14.18
N LEU A 148 27.92 -2.16 15.34
CA LEU A 148 28.17 -3.10 16.41
C LEU A 148 27.39 -2.66 17.65
N PHE A 149 26.60 -3.58 18.18
CA PHE A 149 25.83 -3.41 19.40
C PHE A 149 26.59 -4.07 20.56
N HIS A 150 26.78 -3.34 21.65
CA HIS A 150 27.49 -3.80 22.85
C HIS A 150 26.54 -4.22 23.96
N ASP A 151 25.23 -4.20 23.70
CA ASP A 151 24.17 -4.61 24.61
C ASP A 151 23.22 -5.59 23.89
N GLU A 152 22.97 -6.74 24.52
CA GLU A 152 22.15 -7.84 23.97
C GLU A 152 20.66 -7.45 23.82
N GLU A 153 20.12 -6.63 24.72
CA GLU A 153 18.71 -6.21 24.63
C GLU A 153 18.50 -5.24 23.47
N VAL A 154 19.48 -4.36 23.24
CA VAL A 154 19.45 -3.38 22.15
C VAL A 154 19.52 -4.08 20.78
N ILE A 155 20.39 -5.07 20.61
CA ILE A 155 20.45 -5.84 19.36
C ILE A 155 19.18 -6.66 19.13
N ASP A 156 18.64 -7.34 20.14
CA ASP A 156 17.40 -8.11 20.02
C ASP A 156 16.23 -7.22 19.57
N ARG A 157 16.11 -6.02 20.16
CA ARG A 157 15.08 -5.02 19.80
C ARG A 157 15.27 -4.52 18.36
N TYR A 158 16.52 -4.27 17.95
CA TYR A 158 16.85 -3.80 16.60
C TYR A 158 16.57 -4.88 15.54
N GLU A 159 16.98 -6.13 15.81
CA GLU A 159 16.73 -7.28 14.94
C GLU A 159 15.24 -7.58 14.81
N ALA A 160 14.47 -7.46 15.89
CA ALA A 160 13.01 -7.62 15.83
C ALA A 160 12.35 -6.56 14.92
N ALA A 161 12.78 -5.30 14.99
CA ALA A 161 12.29 -4.25 14.11
C ALA A 161 12.70 -4.50 12.65
N GLN A 162 13.95 -4.92 12.42
CA GLN A 162 14.44 -5.28 11.09
C GLN A 162 13.68 -6.48 10.50
N GLN A 163 13.35 -7.49 11.32
CA GLN A 163 12.58 -8.65 10.88
C GLN A 163 11.18 -8.26 10.39
N VAL A 164 10.50 -7.32 11.08
CA VAL A 164 9.19 -6.83 10.64
C VAL A 164 9.28 -6.18 9.25
N ILE A 165 10.35 -5.42 8.97
CA ILE A 165 10.58 -4.82 7.66
C ILE A 165 10.78 -5.88 6.59
N ASN A 166 11.58 -6.90 6.88
CA ASN A 166 11.84 -8.03 5.97
C ASN A 166 10.57 -8.82 5.67
N ASP A 167 9.79 -9.18 6.69
CA ASP A 167 8.53 -9.92 6.54
C ASP A 167 7.55 -9.19 5.62
N ILE A 168 7.44 -7.87 5.78
CA ILE A 168 6.55 -7.04 4.96
C ILE A 168 7.07 -6.97 3.52
N HIS A 169 8.38 -6.83 3.33
CA HIS A 169 8.98 -6.83 2.00
C HIS A 169 8.74 -8.16 1.27
N GLU A 170 8.95 -9.29 1.93
CA GLU A 170 8.70 -10.62 1.38
C GLU A 170 7.23 -10.80 1.00
N TYR A 171 6.31 -10.35 1.87
CA TYR A 171 4.89 -10.34 1.57
C TYR A 171 4.57 -9.49 0.33
N GLU A 172 5.09 -8.27 0.23
CA GLU A 172 4.86 -7.37 -0.91
C GLU A 172 5.37 -7.98 -2.23
N VAL A 173 6.54 -8.61 -2.20
CA VAL A 173 7.12 -9.32 -3.36
C VAL A 173 6.25 -10.50 -3.78
N ALA A 174 5.79 -11.32 -2.82
CA ALA A 174 4.91 -12.45 -3.10
C ALA A 174 3.58 -11.99 -3.71
N HIS A 175 2.98 -10.95 -3.13
CA HIS A 175 1.71 -10.38 -3.58
C HIS A 175 1.82 -9.77 -4.99
N MET A 176 2.92 -9.07 -5.31
CA MET A 176 3.18 -8.57 -6.66
C MET A 176 3.29 -9.69 -7.70
N LYS A 177 4.01 -10.77 -7.36
CA LYS A 177 4.12 -11.95 -8.24
C LYS A 177 2.76 -12.57 -8.53
N GLU A 178 1.91 -12.71 -7.52
CA GLU A 178 0.56 -13.24 -7.69
C GLU A 178 -0.30 -12.32 -8.56
N LYS A 179 -0.25 -11.00 -8.33
CA LYS A 179 -0.99 -10.01 -9.13
C LYS A 179 -0.56 -10.04 -10.60
N LEU A 180 0.74 -10.14 -10.88
CA LEU A 180 1.28 -10.29 -12.23
C LEU A 180 0.81 -11.60 -12.89
N ALA A 181 0.84 -12.72 -12.17
CA ALA A 181 0.36 -14.00 -12.69
C ALA A 181 -1.14 -13.96 -13.05
N ARG A 182 -1.98 -13.34 -12.21
CA ARG A 182 -3.41 -13.14 -12.48
C ARG A 182 -3.64 -12.22 -13.69
N ALA A 183 -2.86 -11.14 -13.82
CA ALA A 183 -2.94 -10.24 -14.97
C ALA A 183 -2.56 -10.93 -16.28
N MET A 184 -1.49 -11.75 -16.27
CA MET A 184 -1.08 -12.54 -17.43
C MET A 184 -2.13 -13.58 -17.82
N ALA A 185 -2.71 -14.30 -16.85
CA ALA A 185 -3.78 -15.26 -17.10
C ALA A 185 -5.04 -14.58 -17.70
N SER A 186 -5.40 -13.41 -17.17
CA SER A 186 -6.53 -12.61 -17.67
C SER A 186 -6.28 -12.09 -19.10
N SER A 187 -5.06 -11.61 -19.38
CA SER A 187 -4.67 -11.18 -20.73
C SER A 187 -4.66 -12.33 -21.74
N ALA A 188 -4.17 -13.50 -21.34
CA ALA A 188 -4.17 -14.70 -22.19
C ALA A 188 -5.61 -15.17 -22.50
N TYR A 189 -6.51 -15.10 -21.52
CA TYR A 189 -7.93 -15.39 -21.68
C TYR A 189 -8.62 -14.41 -22.64
N LEU A 190 -8.40 -13.10 -22.47
CA LEU A 190 -8.95 -12.09 -23.38
C LEU A 190 -8.43 -12.24 -24.81
N ALA A 191 -7.13 -12.51 -24.99
CA ALA A 191 -6.55 -12.76 -26.31
C ALA A 191 -7.11 -14.03 -26.98
N ALA A 192 -7.47 -15.05 -26.20
CA ALA A 192 -8.13 -16.26 -26.70
C ALA A 192 -9.58 -15.98 -27.12
N LEU A 193 -10.31 -15.16 -26.37
CA LEU A 193 -11.67 -14.72 -26.73
C LEU A 193 -11.70 -13.86 -27.99
N GLU A 194 -10.76 -12.93 -28.14
CA GLU A 194 -10.66 -12.08 -29.35
C GLU A 194 -10.36 -12.91 -30.60
N LYS A 195 -9.51 -13.93 -30.50
CA LYS A 195 -9.24 -14.87 -31.61
C LYS A 195 -10.43 -15.78 -31.93
N GLY A 196 -11.21 -16.14 -30.91
CA GLY A 196 -12.41 -16.97 -31.06
C GLY A 196 -13.62 -16.20 -31.63
N ALA A 197 -13.72 -14.89 -31.39
CA ALA A 197 -14.79 -14.03 -31.92
C ALA A 197 -14.60 -13.61 -33.40
N THR A 198 -13.43 -13.88 -33.98
CA THR A 198 -13.09 -13.64 -35.39
C THR A 198 -13.26 -14.86 -36.31
N GLN A 199 -13.87 -15.95 -35.81
CA GLN A 199 -14.28 -17.13 -36.62
C GLN A 199 -15.80 -17.18 -36.73
#